data_AF-A0A420HB61-F1
#
_entry.id   AF-A0A420HB61-F1
#
_cell.length_a   1.000
_cell.length_b   1.000
_cell.length_c   1.000
_cell.angle_alpha   90.00
_cell.angle_beta   90.00
_cell.angle_gamma   90.00
#
_symmetry.space_group_name_H-M   'P 1'
#
loop_
_entity.id
_entity.type
_entity.pdbx_description
1 polymer ?
#
loop_
_entity_poly.entity_id
_entity_poly.type
_entity_poly.pdbx_seq_one_letter_code
_entity_poly.pdbx_strand_id
1 'polypeptide(L)'
;MNGTSFSRPPNVSTGENNQMDEQTKLAIRSMQTLMESCPAKTVLSGVMGFALGGVFGLFMASMSYDTPIHTSGSAANTMALPLRQQLKAGFKDMGSRSLSSAKNFGKVGAIFAGTECCIEGFRAKNDLMNGVLAGCITGGVLAAPAGPQAAAIGCAGFAAFSAAIDAYMRQPSDID
;
A
#
# COMPACT_ATOMS: atom_id res chain seq x y z
N MET A 1 -2.95 11.52 -20.36
CA MET A 1 -1.71 12.18 -19.91
C MET A 1 -1.94 12.68 -18.49
N ASN A 2 -1.38 11.98 -17.50
CA ASN A 2 -0.75 12.53 -16.30
C ASN A 2 -0.27 11.32 -15.52
N GLY A 3 0.94 10.88 -15.86
CA GLY A 3 1.63 9.86 -15.10
C GLY A 3 1.72 10.31 -13.66
N THR A 4 1.57 9.34 -12.75
CA THR A 4 2.38 9.26 -11.55
C THR A 4 3.05 10.57 -11.17
N SER A 5 2.39 11.34 -10.31
CA SER A 5 3.07 12.22 -9.34
C SER A 5 3.85 11.35 -8.33
N PHE A 6 4.60 10.36 -8.83
CA PHE A 6 5.81 9.92 -8.18
C PHE A 6 6.71 11.15 -8.25
N SER A 7 6.82 11.79 -7.11
CA SER A 7 7.60 12.99 -6.87
C SER A 7 8.72 13.14 -7.87
N ARG A 8 8.64 14.19 -8.70
CA ARG A 8 9.81 14.78 -9.34
C ARG A 8 10.92 14.73 -8.27
N PRO A 9 12.08 14.09 -8.51
CA PRO A 9 13.15 14.10 -7.52
C PRO A 9 13.39 15.56 -7.13
N PRO A 10 13.62 15.83 -5.83
CA PRO A 10 13.67 17.19 -5.33
C PRO A 10 14.62 18.00 -6.18
N ASN A 11 14.20 19.23 -6.48
CA ASN A 11 14.95 20.27 -7.13
C ASN A 11 16.43 20.20 -6.71
N VAL A 12 17.27 19.61 -7.56
CA VAL A 12 18.73 19.64 -7.39
C VAL A 12 19.12 21.08 -7.69
N SER A 13 19.24 21.84 -6.60
CA SER A 13 19.68 23.21 -6.57
C SER A 13 20.96 23.35 -7.39
N THR A 14 20.87 24.20 -8.40
CA THR A 14 21.90 24.66 -9.30
C THR A 14 23.19 25.00 -8.54
N GLY A 15 24.22 24.16 -8.70
CA GLY A 15 25.55 24.41 -8.12
C GLY A 15 26.57 23.39 -8.58
N GLU A 16 27.35 23.76 -9.60
CA GLU A 16 28.70 23.25 -9.88
C GLU A 16 28.89 21.73 -10.12
N ASN A 17 28.76 21.34 -11.39
CA ASN A 17 29.82 20.78 -12.24
C ASN A 17 29.26 19.81 -13.30
N ASN A 18 29.79 19.99 -14.52
CA ASN A 18 29.69 19.18 -15.73
C ASN A 18 29.09 17.77 -15.63
N GLN A 19 28.15 17.50 -16.56
CA GLN A 19 27.61 16.17 -16.90
C GLN A 19 26.77 15.52 -15.81
N MET A 20 25.45 15.62 -15.93
CA MET A 20 24.61 14.48 -15.55
C MET A 20 25.03 13.34 -16.47
N ASP A 21 25.95 12.50 -15.98
CA ASP A 21 26.73 11.54 -16.77
C ASP A 21 25.82 10.79 -17.73
N GLU A 22 26.29 10.54 -18.96
CA GLU A 22 25.57 9.65 -19.87
C GLU A 22 25.30 8.29 -19.19
N GLN A 23 26.24 7.86 -18.33
CA GLN A 23 26.13 6.73 -17.40
C GLN A 23 24.96 6.86 -16.42
N THR A 24 24.81 8.02 -15.77
CA THR A 24 23.71 8.30 -14.83
C THR A 24 22.38 8.41 -15.56
N LYS A 25 22.34 8.96 -16.78
CA LYS A 25 21.12 9.03 -17.61
C LYS A 25 20.72 7.65 -18.17
N LEU A 26 21.69 6.82 -18.54
CA LEU A 26 21.49 5.42 -18.90
C LEU A 26 21.05 4.59 -17.70
N ALA A 27 21.61 4.86 -16.51
CA ALA A 27 21.19 4.24 -15.25
C ALA A 27 19.78 4.69 -14.83
N ILE A 28 19.40 5.95 -15.02
CA ILE A 28 18.04 6.43 -14.77
C ILE A 28 17.08 5.82 -15.78
N ARG A 29 17.44 5.73 -17.06
CA ARG A 29 16.60 5.08 -18.08
C ARG A 29 16.42 3.58 -17.81
N SER A 30 17.47 2.89 -17.39
CA SER A 30 17.38 1.48 -16.99
C SER A 30 16.55 1.31 -15.73
N MET A 31 16.66 2.22 -14.76
CA MET A 31 15.80 2.24 -13.57
C MET A 31 14.36 2.62 -13.88
N GLN A 32 14.10 3.51 -14.83
CA GLN A 32 12.76 3.88 -15.29
C GLN A 32 12.10 2.73 -16.03
N THR A 33 12.82 2.04 -16.92
CA THR A 33 12.27 0.84 -17.59
C THR A 33 12.03 -0.30 -16.60
N LEU A 34 12.86 -0.41 -15.55
CA LEU A 34 12.58 -1.32 -14.44
C LEU A 34 11.36 -0.87 -13.64
N MET A 35 11.21 0.41 -13.28
CA MET A 35 10.06 0.93 -12.54
C MET A 35 8.74 0.93 -13.32
N GLU A 36 8.80 0.97 -14.65
CA GLU A 36 7.62 0.84 -15.53
C GLU A 36 7.23 -0.62 -15.75
N SER A 37 8.05 -1.59 -15.33
CA SER A 37 7.70 -3.00 -15.46
C SER A 37 6.64 -3.40 -14.44
N CYS A 38 5.62 -4.15 -14.88
CA CYS A 38 4.54 -4.63 -14.00
C CYS A 38 5.03 -5.39 -12.76
N PRO A 39 6.07 -6.25 -12.84
CA PRO A 39 6.60 -6.92 -11.66
C PRO A 39 7.20 -5.93 -10.66
N ALA A 40 7.95 -4.92 -11.13
CA ALA A 40 8.54 -3.94 -10.24
C ALA A 40 7.49 -3.02 -9.61
N LYS A 41 6.51 -2.54 -10.39
CA LYS A 41 5.39 -1.70 -9.88
C LYS A 41 4.62 -2.44 -8.79
N THR A 42 4.36 -3.74 -9.01
CA THR A 42 3.69 -4.62 -8.04
C THR A 42 4.50 -4.85 -6.77
N VAL A 43 5.80 -5.12 -6.90
CA VAL A 43 6.68 -5.34 -5.73
C VAL A 43 6.82 -4.04 -4.94
N LEU A 44 7.04 -2.92 -5.63
CA LEU A 44 7.20 -1.61 -4.99
C LEU A 44 5.92 -1.21 -4.24
N SER A 45 4.75 -1.32 -4.87
CA SER A 45 3.47 -1.02 -4.22
C SER A 45 3.19 -1.97 -3.05
N GLY A 46 3.54 -3.25 -3.18
CA GLY A 46 3.42 -4.24 -2.13
C GLY A 46 4.30 -3.91 -0.92
N VAL A 47 5.55 -3.50 -1.15
CA VAL A 47 6.48 -3.09 -0.08
C VAL A 47 5.99 -1.80 0.60
N MET A 48 5.53 -0.82 -0.18
CA MET A 48 4.99 0.43 0.38
C MET A 48 3.72 0.18 1.21
N GLY A 49 2.82 -0.68 0.71
CA GLY A 49 1.64 -1.12 1.44
C GLY A 49 2.00 -1.90 2.72
N PHE A 50 3.02 -2.77 2.65
CA PHE A 50 3.50 -3.52 3.80
C PHE A 50 4.07 -2.59 4.89
N ALA A 51 4.88 -1.60 4.50
CA ALA A 51 5.45 -0.62 5.42
C ALA A 51 4.35 0.21 6.10
N LEU A 52 3.42 0.77 5.33
CA LEU A 52 2.28 1.53 5.86
C LEU A 52 1.39 0.66 6.77
N GLY A 53 1.10 -0.57 6.36
CA GLY A 53 0.31 -1.51 7.16
C GLY A 53 1.01 -1.96 8.44
N GLY A 54 2.34 -2.04 8.44
CA GLY A 54 3.14 -2.35 9.63
C GLY A 54 3.09 -1.23 10.66
N VAL A 55 3.26 0.01 10.22
CA VAL A 55 3.15 1.20 11.09
C VAL A 55 1.72 1.34 11.62
N PHE A 56 0.72 1.25 10.74
CA PHE A 56 -0.68 1.30 11.14
C PHE A 56 -1.06 0.16 12.10
N GLY A 57 -0.57 -1.06 11.85
CA GLY A 57 -0.84 -2.21 12.70
C GLY A 57 -0.15 -2.14 14.07
N LEU A 58 1.05 -1.57 14.13
CA LEU A 58 1.75 -1.32 15.40
C LEU A 58 1.02 -0.25 16.22
N PHE A 59 0.56 0.81 15.56
CA PHE A 59 -0.22 1.88 16.20
C PHE A 59 -1.57 1.37 16.73
N MET A 60 -2.29 0.57 15.96
CA MET A 60 -3.53 -0.07 16.43
C MET A 60 -3.26 -1.04 17.59
N ALA A 61 -2.16 -1.79 17.54
CA ALA A 61 -1.77 -2.67 18.63
C ALA A 61 -1.43 -1.88 19.91
N SER A 62 -0.77 -0.73 19.81
CA SER A 62 -0.49 0.13 20.98
C SER A 62 -1.75 0.70 21.61
N MET A 63 -2.72 1.15 20.81
CA MET A 63 -4.01 1.61 21.34
C MET A 63 -4.80 0.51 22.04
N SER A 64 -4.71 -0.73 21.54
CA SER A 64 -5.36 -1.88 22.18
C SER A 64 -4.69 -2.35 23.48
N TYR A 65 -3.43 -1.97 23.70
CA TYR A 65 -2.70 -2.30 24.93
C TYR A 65 -2.98 -1.29 26.07
N ASP A 66 -3.44 -0.07 25.75
CA ASP A 66 -3.77 0.98 26.72
C ASP A 66 -5.15 0.75 27.39
N THR A 67 -6.02 -0.08 26.81
CA THR A 67 -7.38 -0.34 27.33
C THR A 67 -7.50 -1.72 28.01
N PRO A 68 -7.48 -1.80 29.36
CA PRO A 68 -7.52 -3.09 30.07
C PRO A 68 -8.84 -3.86 29.93
N ILE A 69 -9.90 -3.25 29.38
CA ILE A 69 -11.26 -3.84 29.29
C ILE A 69 -11.49 -4.67 28.01
N HIS A 70 -10.69 -4.47 26.94
CA HIS A 70 -10.83 -5.22 25.69
C HIS A 70 -9.69 -6.22 25.46
N THR A 71 -9.06 -6.66 26.54
CA THR A 71 -8.02 -7.69 26.51
C THR A 71 -8.64 -9.02 26.09
N SER A 72 -8.49 -9.36 24.81
CA SER A 72 -8.61 -10.73 24.30
C SER A 72 -7.96 -11.69 25.30
N GLY A 73 -8.66 -12.74 25.74
CA GLY A 73 -8.34 -13.60 26.90
C GLY A 73 -6.91 -14.16 27.01
N SER A 74 -6.09 -13.99 25.98
CA SER A 74 -4.64 -14.21 25.99
C SER A 74 -3.85 -13.19 26.83
N ALA A 75 -4.32 -11.94 26.98
CA ALA A 75 -3.60 -10.89 27.72
C ALA A 75 -3.82 -10.94 29.25
N ALA A 76 -5.00 -11.42 29.70
CA ALA A 76 -5.26 -11.71 31.11
C ALA A 76 -4.34 -12.81 31.66
N ASN A 77 -4.00 -13.80 30.82
CA ASN A 77 -3.05 -14.87 31.17
C ASN A 77 -1.60 -14.39 31.18
N THR A 78 -1.25 -13.29 30.50
CA THR A 78 0.12 -12.75 30.53
C THR A 78 0.41 -11.92 31.76
N MET A 79 -0.58 -11.20 32.31
CA MET A 79 -0.43 -10.32 33.48
C MET A 79 -0.01 -11.05 34.77
N ALA A 80 -0.18 -12.37 34.83
CA ALA A 80 0.21 -13.20 35.97
C ALA A 80 1.66 -13.74 35.91
N LEU A 81 2.39 -13.51 34.81
CA LEU A 81 3.78 -13.96 34.62
C LEU A 81 4.79 -12.84 34.91
N PRO A 82 6.07 -13.15 35.23
CA PRO A 82 7.10 -12.13 35.51
C PRO A 82 7.20 -11.07 34.40
N LEU A 83 7.52 -9.82 34.77
CA LEU A 83 7.58 -8.65 33.86
C LEU A 83 8.36 -8.89 32.57
N ARG A 84 9.43 -9.70 32.63
CA ARG A 84 10.22 -10.07 31.43
C ARG A 84 9.44 -10.95 30.45
N GLN A 85 8.62 -11.86 30.95
CA GLN A 85 7.78 -12.74 30.14
C GLN A 85 6.57 -11.99 29.59
N GLN A 86 6.01 -11.05 30.36
CA GLN A 86 4.95 -10.13 29.92
C GLN A 86 5.40 -9.24 28.77
N LEU A 87 6.56 -8.59 28.92
CA LEU A 87 7.12 -7.77 27.86
C LEU A 87 7.42 -8.62 26.61
N LYS A 88 8.03 -9.80 26.78
CA LYS A 88 8.32 -10.69 25.65
C LYS A 88 7.05 -11.20 24.94
N ALA A 89 6.02 -11.54 25.69
CA ALA A 89 4.74 -11.97 25.14
C ALA A 89 3.99 -10.80 24.48
N GLY A 90 4.03 -9.61 25.07
CA GLY A 90 3.39 -8.41 24.54
C GLY A 90 4.05 -7.90 23.26
N PHE A 91 5.38 -7.86 23.23
CA PHE A 91 6.11 -7.55 21.98
C PHE A 91 5.85 -8.60 20.89
N LYS A 92 5.71 -9.88 21.25
CA LYS A 92 5.35 -10.93 20.29
C LYS A 92 3.92 -10.78 19.76
N ASP A 93 2.97 -10.41 20.61
CA ASP A 93 1.58 -10.20 20.20
C ASP A 93 1.43 -8.93 19.35
N MET A 94 2.00 -7.80 19.80
CA MET A 94 2.06 -6.55 19.02
C MET A 94 2.72 -6.76 17.67
N GLY A 95 3.86 -7.46 17.64
CA GLY A 95 4.57 -7.78 16.40
C GLY A 95 3.74 -8.68 15.48
N SER A 96 3.07 -9.71 16.02
CA SER A 96 2.19 -10.59 15.25
C SER A 96 1.02 -9.82 14.62
N ARG A 97 0.37 -8.93 15.38
CA ARG A 97 -0.72 -8.08 14.90
C ARG A 97 -0.26 -7.10 13.83
N SER A 98 0.85 -6.40 14.07
CA SER A 98 1.46 -5.49 13.10
C SER A 98 1.83 -6.22 11.80
N LEU A 99 2.42 -7.41 11.90
CA LEU A 99 2.81 -8.22 10.76
C LEU A 99 1.61 -8.76 9.98
N SER A 100 0.51 -9.12 10.66
CA SER A 100 -0.76 -9.47 10.02
C SER A 100 -1.31 -8.29 9.21
N SER A 101 -1.36 -7.10 9.81
CA SER A 101 -1.79 -5.87 9.12
C SER A 101 -0.90 -5.55 7.93
N ALA A 102 0.43 -5.56 8.11
CA ALA A 102 1.41 -5.34 7.04
C ALA A 102 1.19 -6.30 5.86
N LYS A 103 0.96 -7.59 6.12
CA LYS A 103 0.65 -8.59 5.08
C LYS A 103 -0.63 -8.25 4.32
N ASN A 104 -1.69 -7.81 5.01
CA ASN A 104 -2.96 -7.48 4.37
C ASN A 104 -2.83 -6.24 3.48
N PHE A 105 -2.22 -5.16 3.97
CA PHE A 105 -2.01 -3.95 3.17
C PHE A 105 -1.02 -4.16 2.03
N GLY A 106 0.02 -4.98 2.23
CA GLY A 106 0.94 -5.37 1.17
C GLY A 106 0.24 -6.18 0.07
N LYS A 107 -0.65 -7.12 0.43
CA LYS A 107 -1.47 -7.86 -0.55
C LYS A 107 -2.39 -6.93 -1.34
N VAL A 108 -3.08 -6.01 -0.68
CA VAL A 108 -3.94 -5.02 -1.34
C VAL A 108 -3.13 -4.19 -2.35
N GLY A 109 -2.01 -3.62 -1.91
CA GLY A 109 -1.15 -2.78 -2.76
C GLY A 109 -0.56 -3.53 -3.95
N ALA A 110 -0.13 -4.78 -3.75
CA ALA A 110 0.40 -5.62 -4.80
C ALA A 110 -0.68 -5.99 -5.84
N ILE A 111 -1.84 -6.46 -5.40
CA ILE A 111 -2.92 -6.86 -6.32
C ILE A 111 -3.46 -5.64 -7.08
N PHE A 112 -3.61 -4.49 -6.41
CA PHE A 112 -4.07 -3.26 -7.05
C PHE A 112 -3.12 -2.80 -8.16
N ALA A 113 -1.83 -2.62 -7.85
CA ALA A 113 -0.86 -2.16 -8.85
C ALA A 113 -0.60 -3.20 -9.96
N GLY A 114 -0.63 -4.49 -9.62
CA GLY A 114 -0.48 -5.57 -10.58
C GLY A 114 -1.66 -5.65 -11.55
N THR A 115 -2.90 -5.53 -11.05
CA THR A 115 -4.10 -5.53 -11.89
C THR A 115 -4.17 -4.29 -12.77
N GLU A 116 -3.86 -3.11 -12.23
CA GLU A 116 -3.74 -1.88 -12.99
C GLU A 116 -2.73 -2.04 -14.13
N CYS A 117 -1.51 -2.49 -13.85
CA CYS A 117 -0.47 -2.64 -14.87
C CYS A 117 -0.84 -3.67 -15.95
N CYS A 118 -1.46 -4.79 -15.56
CA CYS A 118 -1.98 -5.76 -16.54
C CYS A 118 -3.05 -5.13 -17.45
N ILE A 119 -3.99 -4.36 -16.89
CA ILE A 119 -5.04 -3.70 -17.68
C ILE A 119 -4.46 -2.62 -18.60
N GLU A 120 -3.51 -1.83 -18.10
CA GLU A 120 -2.77 -0.84 -18.90
C GLU A 120 -2.03 -1.51 -20.06
N GLY A 121 -1.36 -2.64 -19.81
CA GLY A 121 -0.67 -3.43 -20.84
C GLY A 121 -1.61 -3.98 -21.91
N PHE A 122 -2.83 -4.38 -21.55
CA PHE A 122 -3.83 -4.90 -22.50
C PHE A 122 -4.58 -3.79 -23.26
N ARG A 123 -4.84 -2.64 -22.64
CA ARG A 123 -5.71 -1.59 -23.22
C ARG A 123 -4.93 -0.39 -23.78
N ALA A 124 -3.64 -0.29 -23.49
CA ALA A 124 -2.72 0.80 -23.89
C ALA A 124 -3.25 2.21 -23.58
N LYS A 125 -4.13 2.33 -22.57
CA LYS A 125 -4.71 3.59 -22.10
C LYS A 125 -4.67 3.59 -20.58
N ASN A 126 -4.37 4.75 -19.98
CA ASN A 126 -4.46 4.98 -18.55
C ASN A 126 -5.55 6.02 -18.27
N ASP A 127 -6.75 5.53 -17.99
CA ASP A 127 -7.96 6.33 -17.73
C ASP A 127 -8.57 5.95 -16.37
N LEU A 128 -9.44 6.80 -15.83
CA LEU A 128 -10.12 6.60 -14.54
C LEU A 128 -10.83 5.24 -14.42
N MET A 129 -11.32 4.71 -15.55
CA MET A 129 -11.96 3.39 -15.61
C MET A 129 -10.99 2.24 -15.33
N ASN A 130 -9.69 2.39 -15.60
CA ASN A 130 -8.71 1.36 -15.27
C ASN A 130 -8.48 1.27 -13.76
N GLY A 131 -8.40 2.42 -13.07
CA GLY A 131 -8.28 2.47 -11.61
C GLY A 131 -9.53 1.89 -10.92
N VAL A 132 -10.72 2.24 -11.41
CA VAL A 132 -12.00 1.68 -10.90
C VAL A 132 -12.11 0.18 -11.12
N LEU A 133 -11.73 -0.31 -12.31
CA LEU A 133 -11.77 -1.72 -12.63
C LEU A 133 -10.72 -2.53 -11.84
N ALA A 134 -9.50 -2.02 -11.72
CA ALA A 134 -8.46 -2.59 -10.88
C ALA A 134 -8.89 -2.63 -9.41
N GLY A 135 -9.54 -1.56 -8.93
CA GLY A 135 -10.16 -1.49 -7.60
C GLY A 135 -11.22 -2.58 -7.41
N CYS A 136 -12.19 -2.68 -8.33
CA CYS A 136 -13.22 -3.71 -8.28
C CYS A 136 -12.63 -5.14 -8.26
N ILE A 137 -11.68 -5.43 -9.15
CA ILE A 137 -11.04 -6.75 -9.23
C ILE A 137 -10.30 -7.04 -7.93
N THR A 138 -9.52 -6.08 -7.42
CA THR A 138 -8.76 -6.23 -6.17
C THR A 138 -9.69 -6.50 -4.99
N GLY A 139 -10.73 -5.67 -4.81
CA GLY A 139 -11.70 -5.82 -3.73
C GLY A 139 -12.53 -7.11 -3.84
N GLY A 140 -12.91 -7.48 -5.06
CA GLY A 140 -13.64 -8.71 -5.34
C GLY A 140 -12.81 -9.97 -5.06
N VAL A 141 -11.54 -9.99 -5.50
CA VAL A 141 -10.62 -11.12 -5.27
C VAL A 141 -10.28 -11.28 -3.78
N LEU A 142 -10.06 -10.17 -3.07
CA LEU A 142 -9.76 -10.22 -1.64
C LEU A 142 -10.95 -10.67 -0.80
N ALA A 143 -12.17 -10.32 -1.19
CA ALA A 143 -13.39 -10.70 -0.48
C ALA A 143 -14.03 -12.00 -1.00
N ALA A 144 -13.56 -12.56 -2.13
CA ALA A 144 -14.01 -13.85 -2.67
C ALA A 144 -14.07 -15.00 -1.65
N PRO A 145 -13.06 -15.23 -0.77
CA PRO A 145 -13.15 -16.30 0.22
C PRO A 145 -14.25 -16.11 1.27
N ALA A 146 -14.77 -14.89 1.44
CA ALA A 146 -15.90 -14.60 2.33
C ALA A 146 -17.28 -14.78 1.64
N GLY A 147 -17.30 -15.19 0.37
CA GLY A 147 -18.51 -15.50 -0.39
C GLY A 147 -18.87 -14.44 -1.45
N PRO A 148 -19.84 -14.73 -2.34
CA PRO A 148 -20.15 -13.89 -3.50
C PRO A 148 -20.73 -12.52 -3.12
N GLN A 149 -21.51 -12.43 -2.04
CA GLN A 149 -22.03 -11.15 -1.55
C GLN A 149 -20.90 -10.26 -1.01
N ALA A 150 -19.95 -10.83 -0.28
CA ALA A 150 -18.77 -10.12 0.19
C ALA A 150 -17.89 -9.66 -0.99
N ALA A 151 -17.73 -10.50 -2.02
CA ALA A 151 -17.02 -10.15 -3.24
C ALA A 151 -17.68 -8.97 -3.98
N ALA A 152 -19.00 -8.95 -4.09
CA ALA A 152 -19.74 -7.85 -4.72
C ALA A 152 -19.59 -6.54 -3.93
N ILE A 153 -19.73 -6.60 -2.60
CA ILE A 153 -19.53 -5.43 -1.73
C ILE A 153 -18.08 -4.96 -1.76
N GLY A 154 -17.12 -5.89 -1.75
CA GLY A 154 -15.69 -5.61 -1.86
C GLY A 154 -15.33 -4.94 -3.18
N CYS A 155 -15.85 -5.45 -4.30
CA CYS A 155 -15.68 -4.80 -5.60
C CYS A 155 -16.26 -3.39 -5.59
N ALA A 156 -17.51 -3.21 -5.16
CA ALA A 156 -18.15 -1.89 -5.14
C ALA A 156 -17.40 -0.88 -4.26
N GLY A 157 -16.98 -1.29 -3.06
CA GLY A 157 -16.25 -0.45 -2.12
C GLY A 157 -14.88 -0.03 -2.65
N PHE A 158 -14.08 -0.97 -3.15
CA PHE A 158 -12.77 -0.65 -3.71
C PHE A 158 -12.87 0.13 -5.03
N ALA A 159 -13.86 -0.15 -5.87
CA ALA A 159 -14.14 0.62 -7.08
C ALA A 159 -14.48 2.08 -6.75
N ALA A 160 -15.35 2.30 -5.77
CA ALA A 160 -15.72 3.64 -5.31
C ALA A 160 -14.52 4.38 -4.69
N PHE A 161 -13.73 3.69 -3.86
CA PHE A 161 -12.52 4.28 -3.27
C PHE A 161 -11.49 4.66 -4.35
N SER A 162 -11.23 3.77 -5.31
CA SER A 162 -10.34 4.07 -6.44
C SER A 162 -10.86 5.23 -7.28
N ALA A 163 -12.16 5.30 -7.57
CA ALA A 163 -12.77 6.42 -8.28
C ALA A 163 -12.56 7.75 -7.53
N ALA A 164 -12.77 7.74 -6.21
CA ALA A 164 -12.62 8.93 -5.37
C ALA A 164 -11.18 9.43 -5.33
N ILE A 165 -10.21 8.51 -5.15
CA ILE A 165 -8.79 8.86 -5.16
C ILE A 165 -8.34 9.36 -6.54
N ASP A 166 -8.75 8.70 -7.63
CA ASP A 166 -8.43 9.14 -8.98
C ASP A 166 -9.07 10.48 -9.34
N ALA A 167 -10.27 10.77 -8.85
CA ALA A 167 -10.92 12.06 -8.99
C ALA A 167 -10.18 13.14 -8.18
N TYR A 168 -9.81 12.82 -6.94
CA TYR A 168 -9.05 13.72 -6.05
C TYR A 168 -7.66 14.05 -6.61
N MET A 169 -6.96 13.10 -7.23
CA MET A 169 -5.65 13.35 -7.85
C MET A 169 -5.75 14.08 -9.19
N ARG A 170 -6.92 14.08 -9.84
CA ARG A 170 -7.15 14.77 -11.12
C ARG A 170 -7.74 16.17 -10.98
N GLN A 171 -8.27 16.53 -9.81
CA GLN A 171 -8.74 17.89 -9.59
C GLN A 171 -7.53 18.85 -9.70
N PRO A 172 -7.63 19.94 -10.47
CA PRO A 172 -6.64 21.00 -10.38
C PRO A 172 -6.65 21.52 -8.93
N SER A 173 -5.47 21.72 -8.35
CA SER A 173 -5.35 22.41 -7.07
C SER A 173 -5.66 23.89 -7.30
N ASP A 174 -6.94 24.24 -7.27
CA ASP A 174 -7.40 25.62 -7.29
C ASP A 174 -7.25 26.23 -5.89
N ILE A 175 -6.01 26.38 -5.41
CA ILE A 175 -5.66 27.24 -4.27
C ILE A 175 -4.26 27.84 -4.54
N ASP A 176 -4.30 29.13 -4.91
CA ASP A 176 -3.28 30.21 -4.79
C ASP A 176 -1.82 29.97 -5.22
#